data_AF-A0AAU3PJS4-F1
#
_entry.id   AF-A0AAU3PJS4-F1
#
_cell.length_a   1.000
_cell.length_b   1.000
_cell.length_c   1.000
_cell.angle_alpha   90.00
_cell.angle_beta   90.00
_cell.angle_gamma   90.00
#
_symmetry.space_group_name_H-M   'P 1'
#
loop_
_entity.id
_entity.type
_entity.pdbx_description
1 polymer ?
#
loop_
_entity_poly.entity_id
_entity_poly.type
_entity_poly.pdbx_seq_one_letter_code
_entity_poly.pdbx_strand_id
1 'polypeptide(L)'
;MELQISDGIVRGVRGMDAPMTELAIRARTIANLLPLLCARAGVKIVHNSDRGYTGIRFETKAAGPVVLEIPVGDDPYRLVQEFIDPDEAGRMEVELRRFPQIYKPQGIAYIAAEFLRSNGFLK
;
A
#
# COMPACT_ATOMS: atom_id res chain seq x y z
N MET A 1 -2.42 0.73 11.66
CA MET A 1 -2.32 2.20 11.85
C MET A 1 -2.61 2.84 10.51
N GLU A 2 -3.37 3.93 10.48
CA GLU A 2 -3.78 4.60 9.23
C GLU A 2 -3.16 6.00 9.17
N LEU A 3 -2.78 6.41 7.96
CA LEU A 3 -2.19 7.70 7.66
C LEU A 3 -3.07 8.43 6.66
N GLN A 4 -3.23 9.72 6.85
CA GLN A 4 -3.80 10.64 5.87
C GLN A 4 -2.72 11.62 5.44
N ILE A 5 -2.58 11.82 4.13
CA ILE A 5 -1.64 12.77 3.53
C ILE A 5 -2.47 13.76 2.75
N SER A 6 -2.45 15.01 3.21
CA SER A 6 -3.17 16.13 2.60
C SER A 6 -2.35 17.41 2.76
N ASP A 7 -2.22 18.20 1.70
CA ASP A 7 -1.47 19.46 1.66
C ASP A 7 -0.01 19.30 2.12
N GLY A 8 0.61 18.16 1.78
CA GLY A 8 1.97 17.81 2.19
C GLY A 8 2.11 17.44 3.68
N ILE A 9 1.02 17.35 4.42
CA ILE A 9 1.02 17.03 5.85
C ILE A 9 0.61 15.57 6.06
N VAL A 10 1.47 14.81 6.73
CA VAL A 10 1.18 13.44 7.16
C VAL A 10 0.54 13.46 8.55
N ARG A 11 -0.68 12.91 8.66
CA ARG A 11 -1.42 12.78 9.93
C ARG A 11 -1.73 11.32 10.21
N GLY A 12 -1.56 10.90 11.46
CA GLY A 12 -2.07 9.61 11.91
C GLY A 12 -3.56 9.72 12.21
N VAL A 13 -4.39 8.86 11.62
CA VAL A 13 -5.84 8.84 11.85
C VAL A 13 -6.26 7.54 12.56
N ARG A 14 -7.24 7.66 13.46
CA ARG A 14 -7.77 6.54 14.27
C ARG A 14 -9.26 6.74 14.55
N GLY A 15 -9.99 5.63 14.70
CA GLY A 15 -11.38 5.68 15.14
C GLY A 15 -12.27 6.46 14.17
N MET A 16 -13.01 7.45 14.70
CA MET A 16 -13.97 8.25 13.92
C MET A 16 -13.32 9.17 12.87
N ASP A 17 -12.03 9.48 13.02
CA ASP A 17 -11.30 10.34 12.09
C ASP A 17 -10.75 9.58 10.87
N ALA A 18 -10.84 8.24 10.88
CA ALA A 18 -10.37 7.42 9.78
C ALA A 18 -11.42 7.39 8.64
N PRO A 19 -11.02 7.58 7.36
CA PRO A 19 -11.97 7.63 6.24
C PRO A 19 -12.85 6.37 6.15
N MET A 20 -14.16 6.52 5.97
CA MET A 20 -15.10 5.40 5.80
C MET A 20 -15.54 5.22 4.35
N THR A 21 -14.61 5.42 3.42
CA THR A 21 -14.85 5.16 1.99
C THR A 21 -14.74 3.67 1.68
N GLU A 22 -15.32 3.23 0.55
CA GLU A 22 -15.18 1.84 0.10
C GLU A 22 -13.73 1.42 -0.10
N LEU A 23 -12.88 2.34 -0.58
CA LEU A 23 -11.44 2.12 -0.74
C LEU A 23 -10.76 1.87 0.61
N ALA A 24 -11.11 2.66 1.64
CA ALA A 24 -10.58 2.49 2.98
C ALA A 24 -11.02 1.16 3.61
N ILE A 25 -12.29 0.79 3.44
CA ILE A 25 -12.81 -0.51 3.90
C ILE A 25 -12.05 -1.64 3.22
N ARG A 26 -11.89 -1.59 1.89
CA ARG A 26 -11.17 -2.60 1.11
C ARG A 26 -9.70 -2.71 1.53
N ALA A 27 -9.02 -1.58 1.74
CA ALA A 27 -7.66 -1.55 2.27
C ALA A 27 -7.56 -2.22 3.64
N ARG A 28 -8.48 -1.91 4.57
CA ARG A 28 -8.55 -2.55 5.90
C ARG A 28 -8.79 -4.04 5.79
N THR A 29 -9.72 -4.48 4.93
CA THR A 29 -10.01 -5.90 4.72
C THR A 29 -8.77 -6.65 4.25
N ILE A 30 -8.06 -6.12 3.24
CA ILE A 30 -6.83 -6.76 2.74
C ILE A 30 -5.74 -6.72 3.83
N ALA A 31 -5.55 -5.58 4.51
CA ALA A 31 -4.53 -5.44 5.55
C ALA A 31 -4.71 -6.43 6.71
N ASN A 32 -5.95 -6.70 7.11
CA ASN A 32 -6.27 -7.68 8.15
C ASN A 32 -6.01 -9.13 7.73
N LEU A 33 -5.90 -9.40 6.43
CA LEU A 33 -5.63 -10.73 5.87
C LEU A 33 -4.16 -10.92 5.50
N LEU A 34 -3.31 -9.90 5.73
CA LEU A 34 -1.89 -10.01 5.48
C LEU A 34 -1.22 -10.99 6.45
N PRO A 35 -0.24 -11.78 5.97
CA PRO A 35 0.58 -12.62 6.84
C PRO A 35 1.32 -11.82 7.91
N LEU A 36 1.64 -12.48 9.02
CA LEU A 36 2.34 -11.87 10.17
C LEU A 36 3.64 -11.17 9.79
N LEU A 37 4.35 -11.65 8.78
CA LEU A 37 5.60 -11.04 8.28
C LEU A 37 5.37 -9.60 7.82
N CYS A 38 4.24 -9.32 7.15
CA CYS A 38 3.89 -7.98 6.70
C CYS A 38 3.55 -7.09 7.89
N ALA A 39 2.78 -7.61 8.86
CA ALA A 39 2.46 -6.87 10.08
C ALA A 39 3.73 -6.44 10.85
N ARG A 40 4.74 -7.32 10.93
CA ARG A 40 6.04 -7.02 11.55
C ARG A 40 6.85 -5.98 10.80
N ALA A 41 6.65 -5.86 9.49
CA ALA A 41 7.25 -4.81 8.68
C ALA A 41 6.58 -3.45 8.83
N GLY A 42 5.64 -3.29 9.78
CA GLY A 42 5.05 -1.99 10.09
C GLY A 42 4.06 -1.51 9.04
N VAL A 43 3.21 -2.42 8.53
CA VAL A 43 2.15 -2.09 7.56
C VAL A 43 1.26 -0.94 8.06
N LYS A 44 1.05 0.03 7.18
CA LYS A 44 0.14 1.17 7.40
C LYS A 44 -0.82 1.28 6.23
N ILE A 45 -2.06 1.66 6.51
CA ILE A 45 -2.98 2.09 5.45
C ILE A 45 -2.73 3.57 5.22
N VAL A 46 -2.67 4.00 3.96
CA VAL A 46 -2.38 5.38 3.58
C VAL A 46 -3.52 5.90 2.70
N HIS A 47 -4.04 7.06 3.06
CA HIS A 47 -4.99 7.84 2.27
C HIS A 47 -4.28 9.10 1.80
N ASN A 48 -3.78 9.08 0.57
CA ASN A 48 -3.01 10.18 0.01
C ASN A 48 -3.91 10.98 -0.94
N SER A 49 -4.50 12.08 -0.43
CA SER A 49 -5.29 12.98 -1.29
C SER A 49 -4.42 13.77 -2.25
N ASP A 50 -3.16 14.05 -1.89
CA ASP A 50 -2.24 14.83 -2.74
C ASP A 50 -1.87 14.06 -4.00
N ARG A 51 -1.74 12.73 -3.90
CA ARG A 51 -1.46 11.82 -5.01
C ARG A 51 -2.69 11.05 -5.50
N GLY A 52 -3.85 11.28 -4.90
CA GLY A 52 -5.12 10.69 -5.32
C GLY A 52 -5.28 9.18 -5.11
N TYR A 53 -4.61 8.57 -4.12
CA TYR A 53 -4.70 7.12 -3.88
C TYR A 53 -5.06 6.74 -2.44
N THR A 54 -5.63 5.55 -2.28
CA THR A 54 -5.67 4.83 -1.00
C THR A 54 -4.93 3.52 -1.17
N GLY A 55 -4.09 3.16 -0.21
CA GLY A 55 -3.22 1.99 -0.35
C GLY A 55 -2.76 1.41 0.97
N ILE A 56 -2.05 0.29 0.87
CA ILE A 56 -1.39 -0.38 1.99
C ILE A 56 0.12 -0.22 1.79
N ARG A 57 0.75 0.55 2.67
CA ARG A 57 2.19 0.81 2.67
C ARG A 57 2.91 -0.22 3.54
N PHE A 58 3.94 -0.83 2.97
CA PHE A 58 4.87 -1.75 3.59
C PHE A 58 6.21 -1.03 3.76
N GLU A 59 6.69 -0.89 5.00
CA GLU A 59 8.02 -0.31 5.23
C GLU A 59 9.05 -1.40 4.95
N THR A 60 9.73 -1.31 3.79
CA THR A 60 10.79 -2.26 3.44
C THR A 60 12.14 -1.70 3.89
N LYS A 61 12.95 -2.52 4.57
CA LYS A 61 14.20 -2.06 5.20
C LYS A 61 15.28 -1.66 4.19
N ALA A 62 15.27 -2.25 3.00
CA ALA A 62 16.39 -2.17 2.05
C ALA A 62 16.10 -1.33 0.80
N ALA A 63 14.83 -1.20 0.41
CA ALA A 63 14.45 -0.63 -0.88
C ALA A 63 13.48 0.56 -0.76
N GLY A 64 13.17 1.00 0.46
CA GLY A 64 12.17 2.04 0.67
C GLY A 64 10.73 1.50 0.69
N PRO A 65 9.74 2.36 0.93
CA PRO A 65 8.36 1.96 1.07
C PRO A 65 7.78 1.37 -0.22
N VAL A 66 7.06 0.25 -0.10
CA VAL A 66 6.24 -0.29 -1.18
C VAL A 66 4.78 -0.08 -0.82
N VAL A 67 3.96 0.37 -1.77
CA VAL A 67 2.53 0.65 -1.59
C VAL A 67 1.74 -0.28 -2.50
N LEU A 68 0.79 -1.00 -1.93
CA LEU A 68 -0.29 -1.64 -2.67
C LEU A 68 -1.44 -0.65 -2.81
N GLU A 69 -1.58 -0.06 -4.00
CA GLU A 69 -2.68 0.84 -4.32
C GLU A 69 -3.97 0.06 -4.51
N ILE A 70 -5.03 0.54 -3.86
CA ILE A 70 -6.39 0.04 -4.04
C ILE A 70 -6.98 0.71 -5.29
N PRO A 71 -7.47 -0.08 -6.27
CA PRO A 71 -7.98 0.48 -7.50
C PRO A 71 -9.29 1.23 -7.29
N VAL A 72 -9.52 2.22 -8.14
CA VAL A 72 -10.79 2.94 -8.29
C VAL A 72 -11.50 2.39 -9.52
N GLY A 73 -12.79 2.07 -9.42
CA GLY A 73 -13.54 1.47 -10.53
C GLY A 73 -13.01 0.09 -10.91
N ASP A 74 -12.70 -0.12 -12.19
CA ASP A 74 -12.28 -1.41 -12.79
C ASP A 74 -10.76 -1.57 -12.93
N ASP A 75 -9.97 -0.60 -12.45
CA ASP A 75 -8.51 -0.63 -12.56
C ASP A 75 -7.86 -1.81 -11.81
N PRO A 76 -6.69 -2.32 -12.22
CA PRO A 76 -5.99 -3.34 -11.45
C PRO A 76 -5.40 -2.77 -10.15
N TYR A 77 -5.21 -3.63 -9.14
CA TYR A 77 -4.33 -3.30 -8.01
C TYR A 77 -2.90 -3.11 -8.50
N ARG A 78 -2.16 -2.19 -7.88
CA ARG A 78 -0.78 -1.88 -8.26
C ARG A 78 0.12 -1.98 -7.04
N LEU A 79 1.25 -2.65 -7.18
CA LEU A 79 2.37 -2.51 -6.26
C LEU A 79 3.33 -1.47 -6.82
N VAL A 80 3.56 -0.43 -6.05
CA VAL A 80 4.40 0.70 -6.41
C VAL A 80 5.47 0.87 -5.33
N GLN A 81 6.72 0.95 -5.74
CA GLN A 81 7.80 1.36 -4.85
C GLN A 81 7.90 2.89 -4.89
N GLU A 82 7.76 3.54 -3.74
CA GLU A 82 7.97 4.98 -3.63
C GLU A 82 9.43 5.23 -3.20
N PHE A 83 10.08 6.19 -3.85
CA PHE A 83 11.43 6.62 -3.51
C PHE A 83 11.39 7.94 -2.74
N ILE A 84 12.27 8.06 -1.75
CA ILE A 84 12.45 9.32 -1.00
C ILE A 84 13.17 10.34 -1.88
N ASP A 85 14.21 9.87 -2.57
CA ASP A 85 14.97 10.62 -3.56
C ASP A 85 14.67 10.06 -4.95
N PRO A 86 14.65 10.89 -6.01
CA PRO A 86 14.44 10.40 -7.36
C PRO A 86 15.50 9.36 -7.75
N ASP A 87 15.09 8.36 -8.52
CA ASP A 87 16.01 7.39 -9.08
C ASP A 87 16.93 8.01 -10.16
N GLU A 88 17.85 7.22 -10.72
CA GLU A 88 18.77 7.69 -11.77
C GLU A 88 18.06 8.26 -13.01
N ALA A 89 16.78 7.93 -13.22
CA ALA A 89 15.94 8.44 -14.30
C ALA A 89 15.02 9.60 -13.86
N GLY A 90 15.18 10.11 -12.64
CA GLY A 90 14.37 11.19 -12.09
C GLY A 90 12.98 10.76 -11.57
N ARG A 91 12.72 9.46 -11.45
CA ARG A 91 11.41 8.93 -11.05
C ARG A 91 11.29 8.87 -9.53
N MET A 92 10.16 9.34 -9.01
CA MET A 92 9.81 9.25 -7.58
C MET A 92 9.11 7.94 -7.22
N GLU A 93 8.72 7.15 -8.22
CA GLU A 93 8.12 5.85 -8.01
C GLU A 93 8.33 4.91 -9.19
N VAL A 94 8.30 3.61 -8.91
CA VAL A 94 8.32 2.56 -9.92
C VAL A 94 7.23 1.55 -9.62
N GLU A 95 6.41 1.26 -10.63
CA GLU A 95 5.46 0.17 -10.55
C GLU A 95 6.19 -1.18 -10.63
N LEU A 96 6.00 -2.00 -9.61
CA LEU A 96 6.61 -3.33 -9.50
C LEU A 96 5.73 -4.41 -10.12
N ARG A 97 4.41 -4.31 -9.91
CA ARG A 97 3.46 -5.35 -10.34
C ARG A 97 2.03 -4.85 -10.41
N ARG A 98 1.23 -5.44 -11.30
CA ARG A 98 -0.24 -5.29 -11.35
C ARG A 98 -0.95 -6.59 -11.01
N PHE A 99 -2.11 -6.47 -10.37
CA PHE A 99 -3.02 -7.59 -10.11
C PHE A 99 -4.44 -7.29 -10.59
N PRO A 100 -5.09 -8.20 -11.31
CA PRO A 100 -6.49 -8.02 -11.70
C PRO A 100 -7.41 -8.07 -10.47
N GLN A 101 -8.55 -7.37 -10.55
CA GLN A 101 -9.55 -7.32 -9.46
C GLN A 101 -10.37 -8.61 -9.29
N ILE A 102 -10.14 -9.62 -10.13
CA ILE A 102 -10.85 -10.92 -10.05
C ILE A 102 -10.58 -11.66 -8.73
N TYR A 103 -9.49 -11.33 -8.03
CA TYR A 103 -9.12 -11.99 -6.79
C TYR A 103 -9.86 -11.38 -5.59
N LYS A 104 -10.32 -12.26 -4.70
CA LYS A 104 -10.84 -11.87 -3.39
C LYS A 104 -9.75 -11.20 -2.55
N PRO A 105 -10.10 -10.40 -1.53
CA PRO A 105 -9.14 -9.72 -0.65
C PRO A 105 -8.05 -10.64 -0.08
N GLN A 106 -8.39 -11.89 0.26
CA GLN A 106 -7.43 -12.90 0.73
C GLN A 106 -6.36 -13.21 -0.31
N GLY A 107 -6.77 -13.35 -1.58
CA GLY A 107 -5.87 -13.62 -2.70
C GLY A 107 -4.93 -12.44 -2.95
N ILE A 108 -5.46 -11.21 -2.89
CA ILE A 108 -4.64 -10.00 -3.03
C ILE A 108 -3.60 -9.91 -1.90
N ALA A 109 -4.02 -10.15 -0.65
CA ALA A 109 -3.12 -10.15 0.51
C ALA A 109 -2.00 -11.20 0.37
N TYR A 110 -2.36 -12.42 -0.04
CA TYR A 110 -1.40 -13.50 -0.25
C TYR A 110 -0.42 -13.18 -1.38
N ILE A 111 -0.91 -12.78 -2.55
CA ILE A 111 -0.07 -12.49 -3.72
C ILE A 111 0.87 -11.32 -3.43
N ALA A 112 0.39 -10.25 -2.79
CA ALA A 112 1.21 -9.11 -2.42
C ALA A 112 2.32 -9.52 -1.43
N ALA A 113 1.98 -10.27 -0.38
CA ALA A 113 2.95 -10.73 0.61
C ALA A 113 4.01 -11.66 0.01
N GLU A 114 3.60 -12.62 -0.83
CA GLU A 114 4.53 -13.54 -1.48
C GLU A 114 5.43 -12.84 -2.49
N PHE A 115 4.93 -11.82 -3.20
CA PHE A 115 5.76 -11.00 -4.07
C PHE A 115 6.83 -10.25 -3.26
N LEU A 116 6.43 -9.57 -2.18
CA LEU A 116 7.34 -8.82 -1.32
C LEU A 116 8.40 -9.73 -0.68
N ARG A 117 8.01 -10.92 -0.23
CA ARG A 117 8.91 -11.92 0.34
C ARG A 117 9.89 -12.47 -0.71
N SER A 118 9.40 -12.89 -1.87
CA SER A 118 10.22 -13.53 -2.90
C SER A 118 11.24 -12.58 -3.53
N ASN A 119 10.92 -11.28 -3.58
CA ASN A 119 11.83 -10.25 -4.10
C ASN A 119 12.70 -9.62 -2.99
N GLY A 120 12.70 -10.18 -1.77
CA GLY A 120 13.57 -9.75 -0.69
C GLY A 120 13.21 -8.42 -0.02
N PHE A 121 12.05 -7.85 -0.32
CA PHE A 121 11.53 -6.65 0.36
C PHE A 121 11.17 -6.93 1.82
N LEU A 122 10.68 -8.14 2.10
CA LEU A 122 10.32 -8.61 3.44
C LEU A 122 11.12 -9.86 3.79
N LYS A 123 11.86 -9.82 4.90
CA LYS A 123 12.66 -10.92 5.46
C LYS A 123 12.14 -11.31 6.83
#